data_AF-A0A2I8DCJ3-F1
#
_entry.id   AF-A0A2I8DCJ3-F1
#
_cell.length_a   1.000
_cell.length_b   1.000
_cell.length_c   1.000
_cell.angle_alpha   90.00
_cell.angle_beta   90.00
_cell.angle_gamma   90.00
#
_symmetry.space_group_name_H-M   'P 1'
#
loop_
_entity.id
_entity.type
_entity.pdbx_description
1 polymer ?
#
loop_
_entity_poly.entity_id
_entity_poly.type
_entity_poly.pdbx_seq_one_letter_code
_entity_poly.pdbx_strand_id
1 'polypeptide(L)'
;MQLTLRNMAPALMVLTLALAGCKTAPTKNAGDAAATPQTGQQQQQQQSPSATASVVEFYVARTQAGPGLTEVTLPDGKLYMEQQPVLTRADLTEAAQLVDREGNNFVGLRFSESGARKLNDISSKNVGNMLVLVLDRELIAAPRIGEPLNRGVLAFGVPSAKAAADIASRIRGDSSAPAAGGSPATAPVTAPAAKP
;
A
#
# COMPACT_ATOMS: atom_id res chain seq x y z
N MET A 1 28.80 43.28 -20.04
CA MET A 1 29.56 42.70 -18.91
C MET A 1 29.65 41.18 -19.14
N GLN A 2 30.40 40.72 -20.14
CA GLN A 2 31.74 40.08 -20.05
C GLN A 2 32.10 39.34 -18.74
N LEU A 3 32.17 37.99 -18.83
CA LEU A 3 33.30 37.11 -18.42
C LEU A 3 32.95 35.65 -18.84
N THR A 4 33.46 35.00 -19.91
CA THR A 4 34.79 34.38 -20.19
C THR A 4 35.41 33.47 -19.12
N LEU A 5 35.44 32.14 -19.38
CA LEU A 5 36.61 31.18 -19.40
C LEU A 5 36.10 29.71 -19.27
N ARG A 6 36.25 28.81 -20.26
CA ARG A 6 37.42 27.99 -20.70
C ARG A 6 37.98 27.00 -19.66
N ASN A 7 37.90 25.70 -19.99
CA ASN A 7 38.88 24.62 -19.71
C ASN A 7 38.45 23.36 -20.49
N MET A 8 38.93 23.09 -21.71
CA MET A 8 40.21 22.47 -22.13
C MET A 8 40.39 21.01 -21.68
N ALA A 9 40.22 20.10 -22.64
CA ALA A 9 40.71 18.71 -22.62
C ALA A 9 42.25 18.66 -22.72
N PRO A 10 42.87 17.53 -22.37
CA PRO A 10 43.53 16.75 -23.43
C PRO A 10 43.48 15.22 -23.24
N ALA A 11 43.63 14.52 -24.36
CA ALA A 11 43.88 13.09 -24.46
C ALA A 11 45.31 12.72 -24.02
N LEU A 12 45.50 11.55 -23.40
CA LEU A 12 46.75 10.79 -23.55
C LEU A 12 46.51 9.28 -23.32
N MET A 13 47.09 8.50 -24.22
CA MET A 13 47.03 7.06 -24.43
C MET A 13 48.25 6.40 -23.78
N VAL A 14 48.11 5.36 -22.94
CA VAL A 14 49.19 4.40 -22.67
C VAL A 14 48.66 2.99 -22.40
N LEU A 15 49.10 2.08 -23.27
CA LEU A 15 48.98 0.63 -23.31
C LEU A 15 49.94 -0.03 -22.31
N THR A 16 49.48 -0.96 -21.46
CA THR A 16 50.35 -1.99 -20.85
C THR A 16 49.67 -3.35 -20.74
N LEU A 17 50.19 -4.30 -21.52
CA LEU A 17 49.97 -5.73 -21.47
C LEU A 17 50.60 -6.33 -20.20
N ALA A 18 49.91 -7.23 -19.50
CA ALA A 18 50.54 -8.22 -18.64
C ALA A 18 49.83 -9.59 -18.77
N LEU A 19 50.59 -10.53 -19.34
CA LEU A 19 50.35 -11.97 -19.48
C LEU A 19 50.51 -12.69 -18.13
N ALA A 20 49.55 -13.51 -17.74
CA ALA A 20 49.80 -14.70 -16.93
C ALA A 20 48.74 -15.78 -17.21
N GLY A 21 49.18 -16.92 -17.79
CA GLY A 21 48.44 -18.18 -17.88
C GLY A 21 48.25 -18.81 -16.49
N CYS A 22 47.39 -19.81 -16.28
CA CYS A 22 47.42 -21.16 -16.87
C CYS A 22 46.09 -21.90 -16.61
N LYS A 23 45.52 -22.58 -17.63
CA LYS A 23 45.44 -24.06 -17.79
C LYS A 23 44.33 -24.73 -16.95
N THR A 24 43.25 -25.29 -17.52
CA THR A 24 43.18 -26.63 -18.15
C THR A 24 41.86 -26.84 -18.92
N ALA A 25 41.91 -27.66 -19.98
CA ALA A 25 40.89 -28.01 -21.00
C ALA A 25 40.09 -29.31 -20.62
N PRO A 26 39.14 -29.92 -21.39
CA PRO A 26 38.82 -29.76 -22.84
C PRO A 26 37.34 -29.80 -23.36
N THR A 27 37.18 -29.17 -24.54
CA THR A 27 36.39 -29.36 -25.81
C THR A 27 35.45 -30.59 -25.97
N LYS A 28 34.23 -30.55 -26.58
CA LYS A 28 33.94 -30.29 -28.03
C LYS A 28 32.42 -30.16 -28.40
N ASN A 29 32.09 -29.00 -29.02
CA ASN A 29 31.05 -28.56 -30.01
C ASN A 29 29.67 -29.22 -30.24
N ALA A 30 28.61 -28.38 -30.20
CA ALA A 30 27.75 -27.89 -31.33
C ALA A 30 26.41 -27.37 -30.76
N GLY A 31 25.79 -26.23 -31.08
CA GLY A 31 26.06 -25.08 -31.94
C GLY A 31 25.11 -23.92 -31.54
N ASP A 32 25.57 -22.69 -31.81
CA ASP A 32 24.81 -21.45 -32.12
C ASP A 32 23.72 -20.91 -31.16
N ALA A 33 24.08 -19.88 -30.37
CA ALA A 33 23.46 -18.53 -30.42
C ALA A 33 24.09 -17.58 -29.37
N ALA A 34 24.94 -16.69 -29.86
CA ALA A 34 25.29 -15.36 -29.37
C ALA A 34 24.99 -15.00 -27.89
N ALA A 35 26.00 -15.13 -27.04
CA ALA A 35 26.09 -14.37 -25.80
C ALA A 35 26.78 -13.02 -26.09
N THR A 36 26.05 -11.92 -25.97
CA THR A 36 26.61 -10.58 -25.84
C THR A 36 26.85 -10.31 -24.35
N PRO A 37 28.03 -9.77 -23.95
CA PRO A 37 28.25 -9.31 -22.59
C PRO A 37 27.48 -8.00 -22.38
N GLN A 38 26.42 -8.01 -21.56
CA GLN A 38 25.79 -6.78 -21.12
C GLN A 38 26.59 -6.14 -19.98
N THR A 39 27.55 -5.34 -20.40
CA THR A 39 27.99 -4.14 -19.69
C THR A 39 26.82 -3.15 -19.61
N GLY A 40 26.45 -2.75 -18.39
CA GLY A 40 25.86 -1.44 -18.09
C GLY A 40 24.34 -1.27 -18.23
N GLN A 41 23.62 -1.51 -17.12
CA GLN A 41 22.50 -0.66 -16.64
C GLN A 41 22.54 -0.71 -15.09
N GLN A 42 23.28 0.19 -14.43
CA GLN A 42 22.74 1.45 -13.89
C GLN A 42 21.46 1.14 -13.09
N GLN A 43 21.52 0.99 -11.76
CA GLN A 43 21.53 2.13 -10.85
C GLN A 43 20.73 3.32 -11.42
N GLN A 44 19.41 3.13 -11.57
CA GLN A 44 18.47 4.19 -11.20
C GLN A 44 18.09 3.99 -9.73
N GLN A 45 18.90 4.59 -8.87
CA GLN A 45 18.35 5.21 -7.67
C GLN A 45 17.59 6.47 -8.11
N GLN A 46 16.65 6.89 -7.26
CA GLN A 46 15.81 8.10 -7.35
C GLN A 46 14.73 8.01 -8.45
N GLN A 47 13.48 7.67 -8.11
CA GLN A 47 12.68 8.39 -7.13
C GLN A 47 12.14 7.43 -6.07
N SER A 48 12.74 7.43 -4.88
CA SER A 48 11.93 7.17 -3.70
C SER A 48 10.90 8.30 -3.67
N PRO A 49 9.58 8.07 -3.88
CA PRO A 49 8.67 8.91 -3.14
C PRO A 49 9.07 8.68 -1.68
N SER A 50 9.48 9.74 -0.98
CA SER A 50 9.54 9.70 0.48
C SER A 50 8.34 8.89 0.92
N ALA A 51 8.54 7.75 1.61
CA ALA A 51 7.44 6.89 2.03
C ALA A 51 6.53 7.78 2.87
N THR A 52 5.53 8.34 2.22
CA THR A 52 4.67 9.34 2.81
C THR A 52 3.73 8.44 3.58
N ALA A 53 4.01 8.27 4.87
CA ALA A 53 3.21 7.43 5.73
C ALA A 53 1.76 7.85 5.50
N SER A 54 0.93 6.91 5.04
CA SER A 54 -0.45 7.24 4.69
C SER A 54 -1.13 7.84 5.90
N VAL A 55 -1.76 8.99 5.70
CA VAL A 55 -2.41 9.73 6.79
C VAL A 55 -3.80 9.15 6.97
N VAL A 56 -4.04 8.48 8.10
CA VAL A 56 -5.34 7.88 8.46
C VAL A 56 -5.99 8.71 9.55
N GLU A 57 -7.16 9.25 9.26
CA GLU A 57 -7.90 10.15 10.14
C GLU A 57 -9.38 9.75 10.18
N PHE A 58 -9.97 9.81 11.37
CA PHE A 58 -11.39 9.60 11.56
C PHE A 58 -12.05 10.87 12.05
N TYR A 59 -13.19 11.21 11.48
CA TYR A 59 -13.97 12.40 11.83
C TYR A 59 -15.41 12.00 12.12
N VAL A 60 -16.07 12.73 13.00
CA VAL A 60 -17.52 12.61 13.14
C VAL A 60 -18.18 13.54 12.13
N ALA A 61 -19.23 13.02 11.50
CA ALA A 61 -20.00 13.74 10.51
C ALA A 61 -21.50 13.57 10.75
N ARG A 62 -22.28 14.57 10.34
CA ARG A 62 -23.73 14.59 10.51
C ARG A 62 -24.41 15.25 9.31
N THR A 63 -25.68 14.93 9.11
CA THR A 63 -26.48 15.45 7.99
C THR A 63 -27.02 16.86 8.23
N GLN A 64 -26.98 17.35 9.48
CA GLN A 64 -27.45 18.68 9.86
C GLN A 64 -26.28 19.64 10.08
N ALA A 65 -26.41 20.86 9.58
CA ALA A 65 -25.43 21.93 9.81
C ALA A 65 -25.34 22.28 11.30
N GLY A 66 -24.14 22.70 11.73
CA GLY A 66 -23.87 23.06 13.11
C GLY A 66 -22.61 23.92 13.23
N PRO A 67 -22.46 24.67 14.34
CA PRO A 67 -21.30 25.52 14.55
C PRO A 67 -20.02 24.70 14.59
N GLY A 68 -18.99 25.16 13.88
CA GLY A 68 -17.68 24.50 13.81
C GLY A 68 -17.58 23.30 12.87
N LEU A 69 -18.66 22.97 12.14
CA LEU A 69 -18.65 21.90 11.14
C LEU A 69 -18.32 22.44 9.75
N THR A 70 -17.51 21.68 9.02
CA THR A 70 -17.17 21.93 7.61
C THR A 70 -18.14 21.19 6.72
N GLU A 71 -18.73 21.88 5.75
CA GLU A 71 -19.59 21.27 4.74
C GLU A 71 -18.75 20.53 3.70
N VAL A 72 -19.08 19.26 3.46
CA VAL A 72 -18.54 18.41 2.41
C VAL A 72 -19.69 18.03 1.48
N THR A 73 -19.55 18.36 0.20
CA THR A 73 -20.54 18.01 -0.83
C THR A 73 -20.27 16.60 -1.32
N LEU A 74 -21.21 15.69 -1.09
CA LEU A 74 -21.22 14.34 -1.63
C LEU A 74 -22.21 14.25 -2.80
N PRO A 75 -22.07 13.28 -3.71
CA PRO A 75 -23.06 13.03 -4.77
C PRO A 75 -24.49 12.85 -4.23
N ASP A 76 -24.60 12.26 -3.03
CA ASP A 76 -25.86 11.91 -2.39
C ASP A 76 -26.41 13.00 -1.43
N GLY A 77 -25.71 14.13 -1.28
CA GLY A 77 -26.15 15.25 -0.44
C GLY A 77 -25.03 16.04 0.23
N LYS A 78 -25.37 16.78 1.29
CA LYS A 78 -24.43 17.56 2.09
C LYS A 78 -24.12 16.81 3.38
N LEU A 79 -22.83 16.73 3.74
CA LEU A 79 -22.37 16.16 4.99
C LEU A 79 -21.57 17.21 5.76
N TYR A 80 -21.84 17.37 7.04
CA TYR A 80 -21.15 18.33 7.90
C TYR A 80 -20.19 17.57 8.81
N MET A 81 -18.89 17.75 8.60
CA MET A 81 -17.80 17.07 9.30
C MET A 81 -17.16 17.97 10.35
N GLU A 82 -16.71 17.39 11.46
CA GLU A 82 -15.85 18.11 12.40
C GLU A 82 -14.49 18.46 11.78
N GLN A 83 -13.93 19.61 12.18
CA GLN A 83 -12.63 20.08 11.67
C GLN A 83 -11.44 19.28 12.20
N GLN A 84 -11.59 18.64 13.36
CA GLN A 84 -10.51 17.92 14.03
C GLN A 84 -10.75 16.41 13.96
N PRO A 85 -9.70 15.61 13.69
CA PRO A 85 -9.81 14.17 13.73
C PRO A 85 -9.99 13.70 15.18
N VAL A 86 -10.95 12.82 15.41
CA VAL A 86 -11.24 12.25 16.73
C VAL A 86 -10.36 11.03 17.03
N LEU A 87 -9.94 10.31 15.98
CA LEU A 87 -9.02 9.17 16.03
C LEU A 87 -8.07 9.26 14.85
N THR A 88 -6.89 8.65 15.00
CA THR A 88 -5.84 8.66 13.99
C THR A 88 -5.25 7.26 13.81
N ARG A 89 -4.33 7.12 12.86
CA ARG A 89 -3.54 5.89 12.69
C ARG A 89 -2.88 5.38 13.97
N ALA A 90 -2.44 6.27 14.87
CA ALA A 90 -1.77 5.88 16.11
C ALA A 90 -2.70 5.12 17.09
N ASP A 91 -4.01 5.28 16.94
CA ASP A 91 -5.01 4.60 17.75
C ASP A 91 -5.35 3.19 17.21
N LEU A 92 -4.79 2.81 16.04
CA LEU A 92 -5.00 1.51 15.40
C LEU A 92 -3.84 0.55 15.68
N THR A 93 -4.17 -0.70 16.00
CA THR A 93 -3.21 -1.80 16.08
C THR A 93 -3.14 -2.61 14.80
N GLU A 94 -4.26 -2.76 14.09
CA GLU A 94 -4.35 -3.66 12.95
C GLU A 94 -5.42 -3.21 11.94
N ALA A 95 -5.18 -3.50 10.66
CA ALA A 95 -6.13 -3.35 9.57
C ALA A 95 -6.04 -4.58 8.65
N ALA A 96 -7.18 -5.19 8.35
CA ALA A 96 -7.28 -6.43 7.59
C ALA A 96 -8.50 -6.42 6.66
N GLN A 97 -8.35 -7.08 5.51
CA GLN A 97 -9.49 -7.45 4.69
C GLN A 97 -10.27 -8.57 5.37
N LEU A 98 -11.59 -8.48 5.32
CA LEU A 98 -12.53 -9.50 5.76
C LEU A 98 -13.49 -9.83 4.62
N VAL A 99 -13.97 -11.07 4.60
CA VAL A 99 -15.01 -11.53 3.66
C VAL A 99 -16.01 -12.31 4.49
N ASP A 100 -17.31 -12.02 4.32
CA ASP A 100 -18.37 -12.77 5.00
C ASP A 100 -18.71 -14.08 4.27
N ARG A 101 -19.70 -14.82 4.77
CA ARG A 101 -20.14 -16.08 4.15
C ARG A 101 -20.89 -15.88 2.82
N GLU A 102 -21.40 -14.68 2.58
CA GLU A 102 -22.14 -14.31 1.37
C GLU A 102 -21.19 -13.80 0.28
N GLY A 103 -19.89 -13.64 0.60
CA GLY A 103 -18.87 -13.13 -0.31
C GLY A 103 -18.76 -11.61 -0.32
N ASN A 104 -19.46 -10.90 0.58
CA ASN A 104 -19.32 -9.46 0.72
C ASN A 104 -17.96 -9.13 1.34
N ASN A 105 -17.33 -8.07 0.84
CA ASN A 105 -15.99 -7.67 1.23
C ASN A 105 -16.06 -6.53 2.23
N PHE A 106 -15.22 -6.61 3.26
CA PHE A 106 -15.13 -5.61 4.32
C PHE A 106 -13.68 -5.29 4.63
N VAL A 107 -13.46 -4.12 5.21
CA VAL A 107 -12.21 -3.78 5.88
C VAL A 107 -12.47 -3.76 7.37
N GLY A 108 -11.78 -4.62 8.10
CA GLY A 108 -11.78 -4.67 9.56
C GLY A 108 -10.61 -3.89 10.13
N LEU A 109 -10.90 -3.04 11.10
CA LEU A 109 -9.94 -2.24 11.85
C LEU A 109 -9.99 -2.66 13.31
N ARG A 110 -8.81 -2.87 13.91
CA ARG A 110 -8.67 -3.09 15.35
C ARG A 110 -7.94 -1.92 15.97
N PHE A 111 -8.52 -1.40 17.04
CA PHE A 111 -7.98 -0.29 17.80
C PHE A 111 -7.15 -0.80 18.98
N SER A 112 -6.18 0.00 19.38
CA SER A 112 -5.47 -0.21 20.64
C SER A 112 -6.42 -0.04 21.82
N GLU A 113 -6.01 -0.44 23.03
CA GLU A 113 -6.87 -0.26 24.21
C GLU A 113 -7.25 1.21 24.45
N SER A 114 -6.29 2.13 24.26
CA SER A 114 -6.56 3.57 24.35
C SER A 114 -7.48 4.05 23.23
N GLY A 115 -7.25 3.59 22.00
CA GLY A 115 -8.10 3.88 20.84
C GLY A 115 -9.53 3.38 21.01
N ALA A 116 -9.70 2.16 21.52
CA ALA A 116 -11.01 1.55 21.79
C ALA A 116 -11.80 2.33 22.84
N ARG A 117 -11.14 2.82 23.90
CA ARG A 117 -11.78 3.68 24.91
C ARG A 117 -12.24 5.02 24.31
N LYS A 118 -11.39 5.68 23.50
CA LYS A 118 -11.76 6.90 22.78
C LYS A 118 -12.92 6.65 21.81
N LEU A 119 -12.85 5.58 21.02
CA LEU A 119 -13.88 5.18 20.08
C LEU A 119 -15.22 4.95 20.79
N ASN A 120 -15.22 4.29 21.96
CA ASN A 120 -16.42 4.09 22.76
C ASN A 120 -17.03 5.41 23.25
N ASP A 121 -16.21 6.33 23.78
CA ASP A 121 -16.69 7.64 24.25
C ASP A 121 -17.30 8.47 23.11
N ILE A 122 -16.60 8.52 21.97
CA ILE A 122 -17.05 9.26 20.79
C ILE A 122 -18.32 8.63 20.20
N SER A 123 -18.34 7.31 19.99
CA SER A 123 -19.51 6.63 19.42
C SER A 123 -20.73 6.72 20.33
N SER A 124 -20.57 6.63 21.65
CA SER A 124 -21.68 6.78 22.61
C SER A 124 -22.34 8.16 22.55
N LYS A 125 -21.55 9.21 22.32
CA LYS A 125 -22.05 10.60 22.19
C LYS A 125 -22.62 10.91 20.81
N ASN A 126 -22.34 10.07 19.81
CA ASN A 126 -22.63 10.32 18.40
C ASN A 126 -23.47 9.21 17.75
N VAL A 127 -24.29 8.51 18.54
CA VAL A 127 -25.25 7.53 18.01
C VAL A 127 -26.20 8.23 17.04
N GLY A 128 -26.36 7.66 15.85
CA GLY A 128 -27.14 8.22 14.74
C GLY A 128 -26.33 9.12 13.78
N ASN A 129 -25.12 9.54 14.15
CA ASN A 129 -24.20 10.27 13.28
C ASN A 129 -23.35 9.30 12.45
N MET A 130 -22.49 9.82 11.58
CA MET A 130 -21.60 9.06 10.72
C MET A 130 -20.16 9.19 11.21
N LEU A 131 -19.40 8.11 11.10
CA LEU A 131 -17.95 8.11 11.35
C LEU A 131 -17.26 8.07 9.99
N VAL A 132 -16.60 9.16 9.61
CA VAL A 132 -15.92 9.28 8.33
C VAL A 132 -14.47 8.86 8.48
N LEU A 133 -14.03 7.93 7.64
CA LEU A 133 -12.65 7.53 7.47
C LEU A 133 -12.07 8.28 6.27
N VAL A 134 -11.03 9.07 6.54
CA VAL A 134 -10.22 9.75 5.54
C VAL A 134 -8.84 9.12 5.50
N LEU A 135 -8.38 8.85 4.29
CA LEU A 135 -7.05 8.29 4.02
C LEU A 135 -6.38 9.13 2.95
N ASP A 136 -5.21 9.70 3.25
CA ASP A 136 -4.48 10.56 2.31
C ASP A 136 -5.31 11.73 1.74
N ARG A 137 -6.21 12.28 2.57
CA ARG A 137 -7.20 13.34 2.22
C ARG A 137 -8.31 12.89 1.26
N GLU A 138 -8.48 11.59 1.08
CA GLU A 138 -9.59 11.00 0.33
C GLU A 138 -10.61 10.38 1.31
N LEU A 139 -11.90 10.65 1.09
CA LEU A 139 -12.96 10.03 1.86
C LEU A 139 -13.13 8.57 1.40
N ILE A 140 -12.77 7.63 2.28
CA ILE A 140 -12.82 6.20 1.96
C ILE A 140 -14.14 5.57 2.35
N ALA A 141 -14.63 5.89 3.55
CA ALA A 141 -15.86 5.30 4.08
C ALA A 141 -16.54 6.26 5.07
N ALA A 142 -17.86 6.14 5.19
CA ALA A 142 -18.64 6.91 6.17
C ALA A 142 -19.74 6.05 6.82
N PRO A 143 -19.39 4.96 7.54
CA PRO A 143 -20.38 4.13 8.24
C PRO A 143 -21.18 4.93 9.27
N ARG A 144 -22.47 4.60 9.39
CA ARG A 144 -23.35 5.17 10.42
C ARG A 144 -23.08 4.52 11.78
N ILE A 145 -22.99 5.33 12.82
CA ILE A 145 -22.85 4.88 14.20
C ILE A 145 -24.24 4.47 14.70
N GLY A 146 -24.54 3.16 14.68
CA GLY A 146 -25.81 2.63 15.18
C GLY A 146 -25.83 2.40 16.69
N GLU A 147 -24.67 2.14 17.28
CA GLU A 147 -24.52 1.78 18.70
C GLU A 147 -23.12 2.16 19.23
N PRO A 148 -22.94 2.21 20.56
CA PRO A 148 -21.62 2.38 21.18
C PRO A 148 -20.62 1.29 20.75
N LEU A 149 -19.47 1.71 20.22
CA LEU A 149 -18.42 0.84 19.70
C LEU A 149 -17.39 0.49 20.78
N ASN A 150 -17.83 -0.28 21.78
CA ASN A 150 -17.00 -0.69 22.93
C ASN A 150 -16.07 -1.88 22.66
N ARG A 151 -16.23 -2.59 21.53
CA ARG A 151 -15.44 -3.78 21.20
C ARG A 151 -14.04 -3.47 20.66
N GLY A 152 -13.72 -2.20 20.41
CA GLY A 152 -12.43 -1.80 19.84
C GLY A 152 -12.21 -2.31 18.41
N VAL A 153 -13.29 -2.66 17.71
CA VAL A 153 -13.26 -3.09 16.31
C VAL A 153 -14.27 -2.31 15.51
N LEU A 154 -13.91 -1.97 14.28
CA LEU A 154 -14.78 -1.32 13.30
C LEU A 154 -14.66 -2.07 11.99
N ALA A 155 -15.78 -2.35 11.33
CA ALA A 155 -15.81 -2.93 10.00
C ALA A 155 -16.69 -2.09 9.08
N PHE A 156 -16.24 -1.89 7.85
CA PHE A 156 -17.02 -1.22 6.80
C PHE A 156 -16.95 -2.00 5.50
N GLY A 157 -18.06 -2.00 4.76
CA GLY A 157 -18.18 -2.70 3.48
C GLY A 157 -17.44 -1.98 2.36
N VAL A 158 -16.88 -2.74 1.43
CA VAL A 158 -16.16 -2.24 0.25
C VAL A 158 -16.57 -3.02 -1.00
N PRO A 159 -16.46 -2.43 -2.20
CA PRO A 159 -17.01 -3.03 -3.43
C PRO A 159 -16.26 -4.26 -3.92
N SER A 160 -15.02 -4.51 -3.46
CA SER A 160 -14.24 -5.67 -3.89
C SER A 160 -13.18 -6.09 -2.88
N ALA A 161 -12.78 -7.36 -2.96
CA ALA A 161 -11.65 -7.92 -2.21
C ALA A 161 -10.36 -7.12 -2.44
N LYS A 162 -10.09 -6.75 -3.69
CA LYS A 162 -8.89 -5.98 -4.05
C LYS A 162 -8.88 -4.60 -3.39
N ALA A 163 -10.02 -3.92 -3.36
CA ALA A 163 -10.16 -2.64 -2.66
C ALA A 163 -9.95 -2.81 -1.16
N ALA A 164 -10.49 -3.88 -0.55
CA ALA A 164 -10.27 -4.16 0.87
C ALA A 164 -8.78 -4.32 1.21
N ALA A 165 -8.05 -5.10 0.40
CA ALA A 165 -6.62 -5.33 0.58
C ALA A 165 -5.80 -4.04 0.44
N ASP A 166 -6.08 -3.22 -0.58
CA ASP A 166 -5.39 -1.95 -0.82
C ASP A 166 -5.63 -0.94 0.31
N ILE A 167 -6.88 -0.80 0.75
CA ILE A 167 -7.22 0.10 1.86
C ILE A 167 -6.54 -0.37 3.15
N ALA A 168 -6.55 -1.68 3.43
CA ALA A 168 -5.93 -2.23 4.64
C ALA A 168 -4.41 -2.03 4.66
N SER A 169 -3.72 -2.22 3.54
CA SER A 169 -2.26 -2.04 3.42
C SER A 169 -1.86 -0.58 3.60
N ARG A 170 -2.58 0.33 2.92
CA ARG A 170 -2.42 1.79 3.08
C ARG A 170 -2.64 2.23 4.51
N ILE A 171 -3.69 1.73 5.19
CA ILE A 171 -3.92 2.05 6.60
C ILE A 171 -2.77 1.56 7.46
N ARG A 172 -2.27 0.34 7.24
CA ARG A 172 -1.17 -0.20 8.06
C ARG A 172 0.12 0.60 7.87
N GLY A 173 0.30 1.23 6.71
CA GLY A 173 1.51 1.93 6.30
C GLY A 173 2.45 1.05 5.46
N ASP A 174 2.04 -0.17 5.12
CA ASP A 174 2.67 -0.95 4.06
C ASP A 174 2.08 -0.51 2.72
N SER A 175 2.57 0.60 2.18
CA SER A 175 2.32 0.97 0.78
C SER A 175 3.05 -0.03 -0.12
N SER A 176 2.56 -1.27 -0.15
CA SER A 176 3.01 -2.37 -1.00
C SER A 176 1.74 -3.00 -1.52
N ALA A 177 1.49 -2.78 -2.81
CA ALA A 177 0.31 -3.27 -3.52
C ALA A 177 0.03 -4.75 -3.20
N PRO A 178 -1.25 -5.18 -3.14
CA PRO A 178 -1.57 -6.57 -2.90
C PRO A 178 -0.96 -7.42 -4.01
N ALA A 179 -0.02 -8.29 -3.64
CA ALA A 179 0.45 -9.37 -4.49
C ALA A 179 -0.74 -10.29 -4.78
N ALA A 180 -1.42 -10.04 -5.89
CA ALA A 180 -2.40 -10.95 -6.45
C ALA A 180 -1.67 -12.20 -6.95
N GLY A 181 -2.19 -13.39 -6.59
CA GLY A 181 -1.97 -14.60 -7.38
C GLY A 181 -1.10 -15.68 -6.75
N GLY A 182 -1.46 -16.16 -5.55
CA GLY A 182 -1.14 -17.54 -5.17
C GLY A 182 -2.18 -18.49 -5.78
N SER A 183 -2.03 -18.85 -7.06
CA SER A 183 -2.82 -19.92 -7.67
C SER A 183 -2.64 -21.22 -6.88
N PRO A 184 -3.69 -22.05 -6.68
CA PRO A 184 -3.50 -23.37 -6.10
C PRO A 184 -2.64 -24.21 -7.05
N ALA A 185 -1.58 -24.80 -6.50
CA ALA A 185 -0.67 -25.68 -7.21
C ALA A 185 -1.43 -26.86 -7.82
N THR A 186 -1.55 -26.91 -9.14
CA THR A 186 -1.82 -28.13 -9.89
C THR A 186 -0.62 -29.07 -9.71
N ALA A 187 -0.80 -30.12 -8.92
CA ALA A 187 0.14 -31.22 -8.84
C ALA A 187 0.16 -31.99 -10.18
N PRO A 188 1.33 -32.32 -10.75
CA PRO A 188 1.40 -33.26 -11.85
C PRO A 188 1.22 -34.68 -11.30
N VAL A 189 0.16 -35.36 -11.75
CA VAL A 189 0.02 -36.81 -11.64
C VAL A 189 1.06 -37.47 -12.55
N THR A 190 2.12 -38.00 -11.96
CA THR A 190 3.06 -38.90 -12.63
C THR A 190 2.49 -40.32 -12.58
N ALA A 191 2.05 -40.82 -13.74
CA ALA A 191 1.73 -42.22 -13.94
C ALA A 191 3.03 -43.05 -14.03
N PRO A 192 3.20 -44.13 -13.23
CA PRO A 192 4.28 -45.07 -13.46
C PRO A 192 3.87 -46.10 -14.52
N ALA A 193 4.73 -46.25 -15.52
CA ALA A 193 4.63 -47.26 -16.56
C ALA A 193 4.65 -48.68 -15.97
N ALA A 194 3.69 -49.51 -16.37
CA ALA A 194 3.70 -50.95 -16.14
C ALA A 194 4.09 -51.65 -17.45
N LYS A 195 5.16 -52.44 -17.41
CA LYS A 195 5.47 -53.54 -18.34
C LYS A 195 5.61 -54.82 -17.51
N PRO A 196 5.06 -55.93 -17.99
CA PRO A 196 5.93 -57.08 -18.25
C PRO A 196 6.00 -57.41 -19.75
#